data_AF-A0A843LBF3-F1
#
_entry.id   AF-A0A843LBF3-F1
#
_cell.length_a   1.000
_cell.length_b   1.000
_cell.length_c   1.000
_cell.angle_alpha   90.00
_cell.angle_beta   90.00
_cell.angle_gamma   90.00
#
_symmetry.space_group_name_H-M   'P 1'
#
loop_
_entity.id
_entity.type
_entity.pdbx_description
1 polymer ?
#
loop_
_entity_poly.entity_id
_entity_poly.type
_entity_poly.pdbx_seq_one_letter_code
_entity_poly.pdbx_strand_id
1 'polypeptide(L)'
;MNNQKLLIVEDKADEAIFARDHAISAGFKEVTLATTLEEAQKYLPGAQAVVSDLFFPAGNVSTETYVQRFLPLYEGFKQRRFQKTDGNNIVLRVIQGCAETFGITPEKYVEEFIAKCNTPVSVLKAARDAVRGIADSDKYDAFLKIEQGIKEGKNLPLGIIVAEQAKERGLPALIVTSTNHHHDSFEPVRSLVPSPYFDNLIEGRKNWAGAMDYLKQHGGTQ
;
A
#
# COMPACT_ATOMS: atom_id res chain seq x y z
N MET A 1 15.20 22.34 -20.61
CA MET A 1 15.73 21.30 -19.69
C MET A 1 16.88 20.62 -20.38
N ASN A 2 18.11 21.06 -20.13
CA ASN A 2 19.28 20.43 -20.76
C ASN A 2 19.74 19.25 -19.89
N ASN A 3 19.65 18.04 -20.44
CA ASN A 3 20.18 16.78 -19.90
C ASN A 3 19.84 16.43 -18.43
N GLN A 4 18.58 16.54 -18.03
CA GLN A 4 18.16 15.99 -16.72
C GLN A 4 18.11 14.46 -16.77
N LYS A 5 18.87 13.81 -15.87
CA LYS A 5 18.86 12.36 -15.64
C LYS A 5 17.76 12.00 -14.65
N LEU A 6 16.75 11.28 -15.11
CA LEU A 6 15.61 10.85 -14.31
C LEU A 6 15.77 9.40 -13.89
N LEU A 7 15.59 9.11 -12.60
CA LEU A 7 15.38 7.76 -12.11
C LEU A 7 13.88 7.51 -11.94
N ILE A 8 13.36 6.47 -12.59
CA ILE A 8 12.01 5.96 -12.34
C ILE A 8 12.12 4.63 -11.62
N VAL A 9 11.39 4.46 -10.51
CA VAL A 9 11.31 3.21 -9.76
C VAL A 9 9.91 2.63 -9.91
N GLU A 10 9.79 1.51 -10.62
CA GLU A 10 8.52 0.84 -10.92
C GLU A 10 8.80 -0.65 -11.22
N ASP A 11 8.14 -1.55 -10.49
CA ASP A 11 8.37 -3.00 -10.61
C ASP A 11 7.54 -3.65 -11.72
N LYS A 12 6.39 -3.06 -12.08
CA LYS A 12 5.54 -3.60 -13.15
C LYS A 12 6.04 -3.12 -14.50
N ALA A 13 6.40 -4.07 -15.37
CA ALA A 13 7.02 -3.78 -16.66
C ALA A 13 6.16 -2.87 -17.56
N ASP A 14 4.84 -3.05 -17.58
CA ASP A 14 3.94 -2.24 -18.40
C ASP A 14 3.83 -0.80 -17.87
N GLU A 15 3.71 -0.63 -16.56
CA GLU A 15 3.74 0.69 -15.92
C GLU A 15 5.10 1.38 -16.09
N ALA A 16 6.21 0.64 -16.01
CA ALA A 16 7.55 1.20 -16.17
C ALA A 16 7.79 1.74 -17.59
N ILE A 17 7.30 1.00 -18.61
CA ILE A 17 7.32 1.45 -20.01
C ILE A 17 6.50 2.72 -20.16
N PHE A 18 5.28 2.73 -19.62
CA PHE A 18 4.37 3.86 -19.71
C PHE A 18 4.93 5.12 -19.01
N ALA A 19 5.52 4.96 -17.82
CA ALA A 19 6.20 6.03 -17.10
C ALA A 19 7.40 6.60 -17.88
N ARG A 20 8.22 5.72 -18.49
CA ARG A 20 9.35 6.11 -19.33
C ARG A 20 8.91 6.91 -20.55
N ASP A 21 7.87 6.46 -21.24
CA ASP A 21 7.37 7.11 -22.46
C ASP A 21 6.82 8.52 -22.14
N HIS A 22 6.17 8.68 -20.97
CA HIS A 22 5.80 10.00 -20.46
C HIS A 22 6.99 10.86 -20.07
N ALA A 23 8.04 10.30 -19.46
CA ALA A 23 9.27 11.04 -19.16
C ALA A 23 9.97 11.54 -20.44
N ILE A 24 10.07 10.69 -21.47
CA ILE A 24 10.65 11.07 -22.76
C ILE A 24 9.80 12.18 -23.42
N SER A 25 8.48 12.05 -23.40
CA SER A 25 7.55 13.08 -23.91
C SER A 25 7.65 14.39 -23.12
N ALA A 26 7.95 14.30 -21.82
CA ALA A 26 8.26 15.42 -20.96
C ALA A 26 9.63 16.06 -21.25
N GLY A 27 10.49 15.43 -22.05
CA GLY A 27 11.79 15.98 -22.45
C GLY A 27 12.97 15.52 -21.59
N PHE A 28 12.79 14.52 -20.73
CA PHE A 28 13.90 13.84 -20.05
C PHE A 28 14.65 12.98 -21.08
N LYS A 29 15.93 13.28 -21.29
CA LYS A 29 16.75 12.61 -22.33
C LYS A 29 17.43 11.34 -21.83
N GLU A 30 17.69 11.27 -20.53
CA GLU A 30 18.32 10.12 -19.88
C GLU A 30 17.38 9.62 -18.78
N VAL A 31 16.72 8.49 -19.05
CA VAL A 31 15.79 7.85 -18.11
C VAL A 31 16.37 6.50 -17.71
N THR A 32 16.64 6.34 -16.43
CA THR A 32 17.07 5.07 -15.83
C THR A 32 15.88 4.44 -15.12
N LEU A 33 15.65 3.15 -15.36
CA LEU A 33 14.60 2.38 -14.68
C LEU A 33 15.22 1.52 -13.58
N ALA A 34 14.55 1.47 -12.44
CA ALA A 34 14.78 0.52 -11.36
C ALA A 34 13.48 -0.20 -11.05
N THR A 35 13.57 -1.49 -10.77
CA THR A 35 12.43 -2.35 -10.40
C THR A 35 12.47 -2.77 -8.93
N THR A 36 13.59 -2.49 -8.26
CA THR A 36 13.83 -2.86 -6.86
C THR A 36 14.52 -1.74 -6.10
N LEU A 37 14.51 -1.82 -4.77
CA LEU A 37 15.24 -0.88 -3.91
C LEU A 37 16.75 -0.97 -4.12
N GLU A 38 17.28 -2.17 -4.30
CA GLU A 38 18.69 -2.41 -4.66
C GLU A 38 19.11 -1.60 -5.89
N GLU A 39 18.32 -1.71 -6.98
CA GLU A 39 18.58 -0.99 -8.22
C GLU A 39 18.41 0.53 -8.04
N ALA A 40 17.36 0.95 -7.32
CA ALA A 40 17.13 2.36 -7.05
C ALA A 40 18.32 2.97 -6.29
N GLN A 41 18.82 2.31 -5.24
CA GLN A 41 19.99 2.76 -4.48
C GLN A 41 21.27 2.81 -5.31
N LYS A 42 21.45 1.84 -6.22
CA LYS A 42 22.58 1.80 -7.16
C LYS A 42 22.55 2.97 -8.14
N TYR A 43 21.38 3.34 -8.66
CA TYR A 43 21.26 4.36 -9.70
C TYR A 43 21.05 5.78 -9.17
N LEU A 44 20.54 5.93 -7.95
CA LEU A 44 20.25 7.22 -7.31
C LEU A 44 21.44 8.21 -7.32
N PRO A 45 22.71 7.81 -7.10
CA PRO A 45 23.84 8.74 -7.15
C PRO A 45 24.04 9.43 -8.50
N GLY A 46 23.57 8.83 -9.61
CA GLY A 46 23.65 9.41 -10.95
C GLY A 46 22.39 10.17 -11.39
N ALA A 47 21.35 10.18 -10.55
CA ALA A 47 20.08 10.83 -10.86
C ALA A 47 20.10 12.33 -10.49
N GLN A 48 19.28 13.10 -11.19
CA GLN A 48 19.02 14.52 -10.91
C GLN A 48 17.57 14.76 -10.44
N ALA A 49 16.67 13.82 -10.69
CA ALA A 49 15.33 13.77 -10.13
C ALA A 49 14.89 12.29 -10.03
N VAL A 50 13.88 12.04 -9.18
CA VAL A 50 13.35 10.70 -8.95
C VAL A 50 11.83 10.71 -9.00
N VAL A 51 11.25 9.70 -9.64
CA VAL A 51 9.83 9.36 -9.51
C VAL A 51 9.74 7.89 -9.13
N SER A 52 8.95 7.56 -8.12
CA SER A 52 8.87 6.19 -7.59
C SER A 52 7.43 5.76 -7.39
N ASP A 53 7.12 4.48 -7.63
CA ASP A 53 5.98 3.87 -6.97
C ASP A 53 6.20 3.83 -5.46
N LEU A 54 5.09 3.81 -4.73
CA LEU A 54 5.08 3.66 -3.29
C LEU A 54 5.49 2.23 -2.88
N PHE A 55 4.91 1.20 -3.51
CA PHE A 55 5.10 -0.20 -3.14
C PHE A 55 5.82 -0.97 -4.25
N PHE A 56 7.00 -1.47 -3.96
CA PHE A 56 7.80 -2.29 -4.88
C PHE A 56 8.77 -3.16 -4.06
N PRO A 57 9.34 -4.24 -4.65
CA PRO A 57 10.19 -5.17 -3.92
C PRO A 57 11.59 -4.61 -3.58
N ALA A 58 12.20 -5.13 -2.52
CA ALA A 58 13.51 -4.66 -2.07
C ALA A 58 14.71 -5.15 -2.93
N GLY A 59 14.54 -6.22 -3.71
CA GLY A 59 15.66 -6.92 -4.34
C GLY A 59 16.45 -7.73 -3.31
N ASN A 60 17.78 -7.71 -3.36
CA ASN A 60 18.64 -8.39 -2.39
C ASN A 60 18.91 -7.57 -1.11
N VAL A 61 18.29 -6.40 -0.96
CA VAL A 61 18.43 -5.57 0.24
C VAL A 61 17.65 -6.20 1.40
N SER A 62 18.30 -6.36 2.55
CA SER A 62 17.63 -6.82 3.77
C SER A 62 16.49 -5.86 4.15
N THR A 63 15.32 -6.43 4.42
CA THR A 63 14.11 -5.67 4.72
C THR A 63 13.88 -5.44 6.20
N GLU A 64 14.67 -6.04 7.09
CA GLU A 64 14.42 -6.08 8.54
C GLU A 64 14.20 -4.70 9.15
N THR A 65 15.07 -3.74 8.81
CA THR A 65 14.99 -2.36 9.32
C THR A 65 13.74 -1.63 8.79
N TYR A 66 13.33 -1.88 7.55
CA TYR A 66 12.12 -1.32 6.98
C TYR A 66 10.85 -1.94 7.57
N VAL A 67 10.86 -3.25 7.84
CA VAL A 67 9.77 -3.93 8.55
C VAL A 67 9.60 -3.33 9.95
N GLN A 68 10.69 -3.19 10.71
CA GLN A 68 10.66 -2.56 12.05
C GLN A 68 10.13 -1.13 12.02
N ARG A 69 10.43 -0.39 10.95
CA ARG A 69 9.95 0.98 10.76
C ARG A 69 8.46 1.05 10.42
N PHE A 70 8.00 0.23 9.47
CA PHE A 70 6.64 0.36 8.93
C PHE A 70 5.59 -0.44 9.67
N LEU A 71 5.91 -1.65 10.15
CA LEU A 71 4.94 -2.54 10.80
C LEU A 71 4.17 -1.87 11.97
N PRO A 72 4.80 -1.11 12.88
CA PRO A 72 4.08 -0.45 13.97
C PRO A 72 3.00 0.54 13.49
N LEU A 73 3.18 1.16 12.31
CA LEU A 73 2.20 2.08 11.74
C LEU A 73 0.94 1.35 11.28
N TYR A 74 1.11 0.16 10.68
CA TYR A 74 0.00 -0.70 10.27
C TYR A 74 -0.70 -1.31 11.49
N GLU A 75 0.05 -1.77 12.49
CA GLU A 75 -0.53 -2.27 13.75
C GLU A 75 -1.37 -1.19 14.46
N GLY A 76 -0.82 0.03 14.55
CA GLY A 76 -1.54 1.17 15.13
C GLY A 76 -2.77 1.57 14.32
N PHE A 77 -2.68 1.56 12.99
CA PHE A 77 -3.83 1.82 12.12
C PHE A 77 -4.91 0.75 12.30
N LYS A 78 -4.54 -0.53 12.33
CA LYS A 78 -5.46 -1.66 12.54
C LYS A 78 -6.31 -1.48 13.79
N GLN A 79 -5.68 -1.14 14.92
CA GLN A 79 -6.37 -0.93 16.20
C GLN A 79 -7.40 0.21 16.15
N ARG A 80 -7.10 1.29 15.42
CA ARG A 80 -8.02 2.43 15.26
C ARG A 80 -9.14 2.15 14.27
N ARG A 81 -8.81 1.49 13.15
CA ARG A 81 -9.70 1.27 12.00
C ARG A 81 -10.69 0.13 12.21
N PHE A 82 -10.26 -0.92 12.90
CA PHE A 82 -11.00 -2.16 13.15
C PHE A 82 -11.21 -2.34 14.65
N GLN A 83 -11.94 -1.41 15.25
CA GLN A 83 -12.26 -1.47 16.67
C GLN A 83 -13.07 -2.73 16.97
N LYS A 84 -12.73 -3.37 18.09
CA LYS A 84 -13.47 -4.55 18.53
C LYS A 84 -14.90 -4.16 18.88
N THR A 85 -15.89 -4.87 18.36
CA THR A 85 -17.28 -4.73 18.80
C THR A 85 -17.40 -5.24 20.22
N ASP A 86 -18.12 -4.49 21.06
CA ASP A 86 -18.31 -4.80 22.47
C ASP A 86 -18.99 -6.16 22.68
N GLY A 87 -18.69 -6.81 23.81
CA GLY A 87 -19.18 -8.17 24.16
C GLY A 87 -20.70 -8.27 24.32
N ASN A 88 -21.41 -7.14 24.25
CA ASN A 88 -22.88 -7.05 24.29
C ASN A 88 -23.54 -7.22 22.91
N ASN A 89 -22.80 -7.65 21.87
CA ASN A 89 -23.38 -7.92 20.56
C ASN A 89 -24.42 -9.06 20.64
N ILE A 90 -25.70 -8.74 20.38
CA ILE A 90 -26.81 -9.71 20.45
C ILE A 90 -26.60 -10.88 19.48
N VAL A 91 -26.08 -10.62 18.29
CA VAL A 91 -25.79 -11.67 17.30
C VAL A 91 -24.74 -12.63 17.84
N LEU A 92 -23.67 -12.11 18.46
CA LEU A 92 -22.63 -12.93 19.09
C LEU A 92 -23.22 -13.80 20.22
N ARG A 93 -24.06 -13.24 21.08
CA ARG A 93 -24.69 -14.00 22.18
C ARG A 93 -25.58 -15.13 21.68
N VAL A 94 -26.35 -14.88 20.62
CA VAL A 94 -27.19 -15.92 19.99
C VAL A 94 -26.30 -17.02 19.41
N ILE A 95 -25.26 -16.66 18.68
CA ILE A 95 -24.30 -17.62 18.10
C ILE A 95 -23.63 -18.46 19.20
N GLN A 96 -23.19 -17.82 20.30
CA GLN A 96 -22.57 -18.51 21.43
C GLN A 96 -23.52 -19.52 22.06
N GLY A 97 -24.76 -19.13 22.39
CA GLY A 97 -25.74 -20.04 22.97
C GLY A 97 -26.06 -21.23 22.07
N CYS A 98 -26.13 -21.02 20.74
CA CYS A 98 -26.28 -22.11 19.79
C CYS A 98 -25.03 -23.00 19.74
N ALA A 99 -23.83 -22.42 19.60
CA ALA A 99 -22.57 -23.17 19.51
C ALA A 99 -22.33 -24.05 20.76
N GLU A 100 -22.62 -23.51 21.95
CA GLU A 100 -22.60 -24.25 23.21
C GLU A 100 -23.55 -25.45 23.21
N THR A 101 -24.78 -25.26 22.70
CA THR A 101 -25.77 -26.35 22.56
C THR A 101 -25.26 -27.49 21.68
N PHE A 102 -24.49 -27.18 20.63
CA PHE A 102 -23.90 -28.16 19.73
C PHE A 102 -22.50 -28.65 20.15
N GLY A 103 -21.94 -28.13 21.25
CA GLY A 103 -20.61 -28.51 21.73
C GLY A 103 -19.47 -28.13 20.77
N ILE A 104 -19.63 -27.05 20.00
CA ILE A 104 -18.64 -26.56 19.03
C ILE A 104 -18.28 -25.09 19.29
N THR A 105 -17.27 -24.57 18.59
CA THR A 105 -16.92 -23.15 18.71
C THR A 105 -17.89 -22.26 17.92
N PRO A 106 -18.07 -20.98 18.31
CA PRO A 106 -18.84 -20.01 17.54
C PRO A 106 -18.46 -19.94 16.05
N GLU A 107 -17.16 -20.01 15.73
CA GLU A 107 -16.64 -19.99 14.36
C GLU A 107 -17.12 -21.22 13.57
N LYS A 108 -17.00 -22.41 14.17
CA LYS A 108 -17.48 -23.65 13.54
C LYS A 108 -18.99 -23.63 13.36
N TYR A 109 -19.73 -23.09 14.33
CA TYR A 109 -21.18 -22.95 14.20
C TYR A 109 -21.56 -22.06 13.00
N VAL A 110 -20.89 -20.92 12.84
CA VAL A 110 -21.14 -20.02 11.70
C VAL A 110 -20.79 -20.70 10.37
N GLU A 111 -19.61 -21.30 10.23
CA GLU A 111 -19.15 -21.83 8.95
C GLU A 111 -19.76 -23.20 8.58
N GLU A 112 -20.05 -24.04 9.56
CA GLU A 112 -20.54 -25.40 9.29
C GLU A 112 -22.06 -25.52 9.34
N PHE A 113 -22.76 -24.59 10.00
CA PHE A 113 -24.22 -24.61 10.13
C PHE A 113 -24.85 -23.41 9.43
N ILE A 114 -24.57 -22.18 9.87
CA ILE A 114 -25.23 -20.98 9.33
C ILE A 114 -24.91 -20.82 7.83
N ALA A 115 -23.64 -20.91 7.45
CA ALA A 115 -23.21 -20.74 6.06
C ALA A 115 -23.80 -21.80 5.12
N LYS A 116 -24.13 -22.98 5.62
CA LYS A 116 -24.74 -24.07 4.84
C LYS A 116 -26.27 -23.99 4.77
N CYS A 117 -26.90 -23.16 5.59
CA CYS A 117 -28.35 -23.00 5.66
C CYS A 117 -28.85 -21.86 4.76
N ASN A 118 -28.65 -21.91 3.44
CA ASN A 118 -29.16 -20.91 2.45
C ASN A 118 -29.29 -19.47 2.97
N THR A 119 -28.31 -19.03 3.78
CA THR A 119 -28.48 -17.85 4.63
C THR A 119 -28.19 -16.62 3.79
N PRO A 120 -28.99 -15.53 3.89
CA PRO A 120 -28.70 -14.30 3.17
C PRO A 120 -27.28 -13.82 3.46
N VAL A 121 -26.57 -13.37 2.43
CA VAL A 121 -25.16 -12.94 2.52
C VAL A 121 -24.94 -11.89 3.61
N SER A 122 -25.88 -10.94 3.76
CA SER A 122 -25.83 -9.91 4.79
C SER A 122 -25.92 -10.48 6.22
N VAL A 123 -26.71 -11.53 6.42
CA VAL A 123 -26.87 -12.20 7.73
C VAL A 123 -25.63 -13.04 8.04
N LEU A 124 -25.11 -13.78 7.06
CA LEU A 124 -23.87 -14.54 7.22
C LEU A 124 -22.69 -13.60 7.52
N LYS A 125 -22.62 -12.45 6.85
CA LYS A 125 -21.63 -11.41 7.14
C LYS A 125 -21.76 -10.87 8.56
N ALA A 126 -22.97 -10.52 9.00
CA ALA A 126 -23.20 -10.05 10.36
C ALA A 126 -22.79 -11.10 11.42
N ALA A 127 -23.04 -12.38 11.17
CA ALA A 127 -22.61 -13.48 12.02
C ALA A 127 -21.08 -13.59 12.10
N ARG A 128 -20.39 -13.53 10.95
CA ARG A 128 -18.91 -13.54 10.87
C ARG A 128 -18.29 -12.31 11.57
N ASP A 129 -18.81 -11.12 11.30
CA ASP A 129 -18.39 -9.87 11.93
C ASP A 129 -18.55 -9.96 13.47
N ALA A 130 -19.68 -10.50 13.94
CA ALA A 130 -19.96 -10.65 15.37
C ALA A 130 -19.02 -11.66 16.06
N VAL A 131 -18.77 -12.84 15.46
CA VAL A 131 -17.85 -13.84 16.01
C VAL A 131 -16.42 -13.33 16.08
N ARG A 132 -15.97 -12.64 15.03
CA ARG A 132 -14.63 -12.03 15.01
C ARG A 132 -14.53 -10.80 15.90
N GLY A 133 -15.66 -10.29 16.35
CA GLY A 133 -15.75 -9.10 17.17
C GLY A 133 -15.24 -7.86 16.44
N ILE A 134 -15.38 -7.77 15.12
CA ILE A 134 -14.88 -6.64 14.30
C ILE A 134 -15.95 -6.29 13.26
N ALA A 135 -16.26 -5.00 13.16
CA ALA A 135 -17.11 -4.50 12.08
C ALA A 135 -16.37 -4.60 10.73
N ASP A 136 -17.02 -5.20 9.74
CA ASP A 136 -16.48 -5.38 8.39
C ASP A 136 -15.29 -6.36 8.30
N SER A 137 -15.54 -7.63 8.65
CA SER A 137 -14.54 -8.68 8.74
C SER A 137 -13.81 -8.96 7.43
N ASP A 138 -14.46 -8.72 6.28
CA ASP A 138 -13.86 -8.89 4.96
C ASP A 138 -12.74 -7.87 4.73
N LYS A 139 -12.96 -6.60 5.11
CA LYS A 139 -11.92 -5.57 5.08
C LYS A 139 -10.82 -5.86 6.10
N TYR A 140 -11.17 -6.36 7.27
CA TYR A 140 -10.19 -6.78 8.25
C TYR A 140 -9.28 -7.89 7.71
N ASP A 141 -9.82 -8.92 7.06
CA ASP A 141 -9.02 -9.99 6.45
C ASP A 141 -8.13 -9.48 5.32
N ALA A 142 -8.65 -8.58 4.49
CA ALA A 142 -7.85 -7.91 3.46
C ALA A 142 -6.69 -7.13 4.10
N PHE A 143 -6.94 -6.41 5.19
CA PHE A 143 -5.92 -5.70 5.95
C PHE A 143 -4.88 -6.65 6.55
N LEU A 144 -5.29 -7.78 7.14
CA LEU A 144 -4.36 -8.75 7.71
C LEU A 144 -3.39 -9.30 6.66
N LYS A 145 -3.82 -9.45 5.40
CA LYS A 145 -2.92 -9.85 4.30
C LYS A 145 -1.89 -8.76 3.99
N ILE A 146 -2.27 -7.49 4.05
CA ILE A 146 -1.36 -6.35 3.87
C ILE A 146 -0.33 -6.35 5.01
N GLU A 147 -0.78 -6.39 6.25
CA GLU A 147 0.07 -6.42 7.45
C GLU A 147 1.04 -7.59 7.43
N GLN A 148 0.56 -8.79 7.06
CA GLN A 148 1.42 -9.97 6.89
C GLN A 148 2.46 -9.75 5.78
N GLY A 149 2.08 -9.12 4.66
CA GLY A 149 3.01 -8.74 3.60
C GLY A 149 4.08 -7.75 4.06
N ILE A 150 3.76 -6.82 4.97
CA ILE A 150 4.73 -5.94 5.62
C ILE A 150 5.64 -6.75 6.54
N LYS A 151 5.09 -7.62 7.37
CA LYS A 151 5.85 -8.49 8.29
C LYS A 151 6.85 -9.39 7.56
N GLU A 152 6.49 -9.87 6.38
CA GLU A 152 7.34 -10.69 5.50
C GLU A 152 8.28 -9.87 4.61
N GLY A 153 8.18 -8.53 4.61
CA GLY A 153 9.01 -7.65 3.80
C GLY A 153 8.68 -7.63 2.30
N LYS A 154 7.51 -8.12 1.87
CA LYS A 154 7.16 -8.29 0.45
C LYS A 154 6.47 -7.08 -0.20
N ASN A 155 5.69 -6.32 0.57
CA ASN A 155 4.89 -5.18 0.06
C ASN A 155 5.20 -3.89 0.82
N LEU A 156 6.49 -3.61 1.02
CA LEU A 156 6.91 -2.46 1.80
C LEU A 156 6.72 -1.16 1.00
N PRO A 157 6.37 -0.04 1.67
CA PRO A 157 6.25 1.28 1.04
C PRO A 157 7.63 1.91 0.77
N LEU A 158 8.48 1.22 0.00
CA LEU A 158 9.88 1.56 -0.24
C LEU A 158 10.06 2.85 -1.05
N GLY A 159 9.01 3.36 -1.71
CA GLY A 159 9.03 4.66 -2.36
C GLY A 159 9.33 5.80 -1.39
N ILE A 160 8.89 5.67 -0.13
CA ILE A 160 9.22 6.61 0.94
C ILE A 160 10.74 6.65 1.16
N ILE A 161 11.38 5.47 1.20
CA ILE A 161 12.83 5.36 1.43
C ILE A 161 13.61 6.00 0.29
N VAL A 162 13.21 5.72 -0.96
CA VAL A 162 13.83 6.34 -2.14
C VAL A 162 13.68 7.86 -2.12
N ALA A 163 12.48 8.36 -1.79
CA ALA A 163 12.23 9.80 -1.73
C ALA A 163 13.03 10.49 -0.62
N GLU A 164 13.19 9.86 0.55
CA GLU A 164 14.04 10.37 1.63
C GLU A 164 15.51 10.44 1.22
N GLN A 165 16.03 9.36 0.62
CA GLN A 165 17.42 9.32 0.14
C GLN A 165 17.68 10.34 -0.98
N ALA A 166 16.69 10.59 -1.85
CA ALA A 166 16.75 11.63 -2.87
C ALA A 166 16.78 13.03 -2.23
N LYS A 167 15.92 13.26 -1.22
CA LYS A 167 15.87 14.53 -0.48
C LYS A 167 17.17 14.82 0.27
N GLU A 168 17.80 13.83 0.89
CA GLU A 168 19.11 13.95 1.53
C GLU A 168 20.20 14.42 0.56
N ARG A 169 20.03 14.16 -0.74
CA ARG A 169 20.93 14.58 -1.83
C ARG A 169 20.49 15.89 -2.49
N GLY A 170 19.42 16.53 -2.02
CA GLY A 170 18.86 17.74 -2.64
C GLY A 170 18.19 17.49 -3.99
N LEU A 171 17.78 16.24 -4.27
CA LEU A 171 17.12 15.89 -5.54
C LEU A 171 15.60 16.02 -5.42
N PRO A 172 14.91 16.59 -6.42
CA PRO A 172 13.45 16.49 -6.53
C PRO A 172 13.01 15.03 -6.56
N ALA A 173 12.04 14.68 -5.73
CA ALA A 173 11.47 13.34 -5.66
C ALA A 173 9.94 13.40 -5.58
N LEU A 174 9.27 12.54 -6.35
CA LEU A 174 7.82 12.37 -6.33
C LEU A 174 7.45 10.90 -6.16
N ILE A 175 6.33 10.66 -5.49
CA ILE A 175 5.69 9.35 -5.46
C ILE A 175 4.47 9.35 -6.36
N VAL A 176 4.35 8.30 -7.19
CA VAL A 176 3.21 8.05 -8.06
C VAL A 176 2.71 6.65 -7.79
N THR A 177 1.50 6.50 -7.28
CA THR A 177 0.97 5.21 -6.88
C THR A 177 -0.42 4.95 -7.45
N SER A 178 -0.77 3.68 -7.56
CA SER A 178 -2.12 3.23 -7.95
C SER A 178 -3.05 3.08 -6.75
N THR A 179 -2.51 3.26 -5.55
CA THR A 179 -3.23 3.08 -4.29
C THR A 179 -3.76 4.43 -3.81
N ASN A 180 -5.08 4.58 -3.69
CA ASN A 180 -5.67 5.79 -3.12
C ASN A 180 -5.20 6.03 -1.67
N HIS A 181 -5.03 7.28 -1.26
CA HIS A 181 -4.53 7.64 0.08
C HIS A 181 -5.42 7.27 1.27
N HIS A 182 -6.68 6.89 1.04
CA HIS A 182 -7.58 6.28 2.03
C HIS A 182 -7.67 4.75 1.90
N HIS A 183 -6.86 4.16 1.03
CA HIS A 183 -6.77 2.71 0.92
C HIS A 183 -5.94 2.15 2.07
N ASP A 184 -6.35 0.99 2.57
CA ASP A 184 -5.78 0.31 3.75
C ASP A 184 -4.27 0.02 3.65
N SER A 185 -3.71 -0.06 2.43
CA SER A 185 -2.27 -0.19 2.23
C SER A 185 -1.52 1.14 2.31
N PHE A 186 -2.10 2.27 1.92
CA PHE A 186 -1.40 3.56 1.90
C PHE A 186 -1.70 4.42 3.13
N GLU A 187 -2.95 4.47 3.58
CA GLU A 187 -3.37 5.33 4.69
C GLU A 187 -2.46 5.24 5.95
N PRO A 188 -1.98 4.05 6.38
CA PRO A 188 -1.09 3.93 7.53
C PRO A 188 0.21 4.73 7.42
N VAL A 189 0.71 4.95 6.20
CA VAL A 189 2.00 5.62 5.93
C VAL A 189 1.84 6.94 5.19
N ARG A 190 0.60 7.41 4.95
CA ARG A 190 0.30 8.61 4.18
C ARG A 190 1.07 9.85 4.64
N SER A 191 1.15 10.06 5.96
CA SER A 191 1.83 11.23 6.53
C SER A 191 3.34 11.25 6.33
N LEU A 192 3.93 10.13 5.92
CA LEU A 192 5.37 10.01 5.65
C LEU A 192 5.71 10.28 4.17
N VAL A 193 4.73 10.24 3.28
CA VAL A 193 4.94 10.50 1.86
C VAL A 193 5.13 12.00 1.63
N PRO A 194 6.28 12.45 1.08
CA PRO A 194 6.50 13.86 0.80
C PRO A 194 5.48 14.39 -0.21
N SER A 195 4.94 15.57 0.09
CA SER A 195 4.02 16.27 -0.80
C SER A 195 4.80 17.10 -1.83
N PRO A 196 4.38 17.11 -3.11
CA PRO A 196 3.20 16.41 -3.63
C PRO A 196 3.46 14.94 -3.98
N TYR A 197 2.37 14.15 -3.96
CA TYR A 197 2.31 12.78 -4.48
C TYR A 197 1.07 12.62 -5.38
N PHE A 198 1.09 11.63 -6.26
CA PHE A 198 0.03 11.36 -7.24
C PHE A 198 -0.55 9.97 -6.99
N ASP A 199 -1.77 9.89 -6.49
CA ASP A 199 -2.44 8.65 -6.10
C ASP A 199 -3.78 8.42 -6.81
N ASN A 200 -4.08 9.26 -7.80
CA ASN A 200 -5.24 9.15 -8.67
C ASN A 200 -4.91 8.32 -9.92
N LEU A 201 -5.89 7.54 -10.38
CA LEU A 201 -5.78 6.83 -11.65
C LEU A 201 -6.36 7.68 -12.79
N ILE A 202 -5.66 7.71 -13.92
CA ILE A 202 -6.12 8.27 -15.20
C ILE A 202 -6.28 7.10 -16.16
N GLU A 203 -7.50 6.85 -16.63
CA GLU A 203 -7.81 5.73 -17.54
C GLU A 203 -7.33 4.35 -17.00
N GLY A 204 -7.39 4.18 -15.67
CA GLY A 204 -6.96 2.95 -14.99
C GLY A 204 -5.45 2.82 -14.76
N ARG A 205 -4.65 3.82 -15.17
CA ARG A 205 -3.19 3.87 -15.00
C ARG A 205 -2.78 4.90 -13.95
N LYS A 206 -1.59 4.74 -13.38
CA LYS A 206 -0.98 5.74 -12.50
C LYS A 206 -0.79 7.07 -13.23
N ASN A 207 -0.97 8.19 -12.52
CA ASN A 207 -0.84 9.54 -13.09
C ASN A 207 0.62 9.97 -13.28
N TRP A 208 1.36 9.24 -14.13
CA TRP A 208 2.76 9.54 -14.46
C TRP A 208 2.91 10.88 -15.17
N ALA A 209 2.00 11.20 -16.09
CA ALA A 209 2.01 12.47 -16.82
C ALA A 209 2.00 13.67 -15.85
N GLY A 210 1.10 13.68 -14.87
CA GLY A 210 1.03 14.74 -13.87
C GLY A 210 2.31 14.88 -13.04
N ALA A 211 2.94 13.76 -12.68
CA ALA A 211 4.21 13.77 -11.96
C ALA A 211 5.36 14.35 -12.79
N MET A 212 5.46 13.95 -14.06
CA MET A 212 6.48 14.48 -14.97
C MET A 212 6.28 15.99 -15.20
N ASP A 213 5.04 16.43 -15.42
CA ASP A 213 4.73 17.86 -15.59
C ASP A 213 5.06 18.66 -14.33
N TYR A 214 4.81 18.11 -13.15
CA TYR A 214 5.19 18.75 -11.89
C TYR A 214 6.72 18.90 -11.78
N LEU A 215 7.49 17.84 -12.07
CA LEU A 215 8.95 17.91 -12.08
C LEU A 215 9.48 18.91 -13.11
N LYS A 216 8.85 19.05 -14.27
CA LYS A 216 9.23 20.07 -15.26
C LYS A 216 9.08 21.48 -14.73
N GLN A 217 8.00 21.75 -14.01
CA GLN A 217 7.66 23.08 -13.52
C GLN A 217 8.45 23.45 -12.25
N HIS A 218 8.76 22.47 -11.39
CA HIS A 218 9.29 22.70 -10.04
C HIS A 218 10.64 22.02 -9.77
N GLY A 219 11.09 21.11 -10.63
CA GLY A 219 12.36 20.39 -10.53
C GLY A 219 13.51 21.03 -11.33
N GLY A 220 13.26 22.17 -11.97
CA GLY A 220 14.33 23.04 -12.47
C GLY A 220 14.97 23.77 -11.28
N THR A 221 16.24 23.46 -11.00
CA THR A 221 17.08 24.17 -10.04
C THR A 221 16.99 25.68 -10.25
N GLN A 222 16.58 26.42 -9.21
CA GLN A 222 17.11 27.76 -8.98
C GLN A 222 18.62 27.69 -8.79
#